data_AF-A0A965JRJ7-F1
#
_entry.id   AF-A0A965JRJ7-F1
#
_cell.length_a   1.000
_cell.length_b   1.000
_cell.length_c   1.000
_cell.angle_alpha   90.00
_cell.angle_beta   90.00
_cell.angle_gamma   90.00
#
_symmetry.space_group_name_H-M   'P 1'
#
loop_
_entity.id
_entity.type
_entity.pdbx_description
1 polymer ?
#
loop_
_entity_poly.entity_id
_entity_poly.type
_entity_poly.pdbx_seq_one_letter_code
_entity_poly.pdbx_strand_id
1 'polypeptide(L)'
;MQAPFGKVYLVGAGPGAPDLITVRGMRLLQHADIVLHDALVDPAMLEFCPQAEHIPVGKRCGKHSAAQHFINKRLIDAAKKHQIIVRLKGGD
;
A
#
# COMPACT_ATOMS: atom_id res chain seq x y z
N MET A 1 -0.16 -22.80 17.90
CA MET A 1 -0.18 -21.32 17.94
C MET A 1 -0.39 -20.83 16.52
N GLN A 2 -1.39 -19.97 16.26
CA GLN A 2 -1.48 -19.32 14.95
C GLN A 2 -0.24 -18.45 14.75
N ALA A 3 0.36 -18.49 13.57
CA ALA A 3 1.43 -17.55 13.23
C ALA A 3 0.88 -16.11 13.43
N PRO A 4 1.68 -15.19 13.99
CA PRO A 4 1.22 -13.82 14.18
C PRO A 4 0.87 -13.19 12.83
N PHE A 5 -0.19 -12.38 12.80
CA PHE A 5 -0.56 -11.61 11.60
C PHE A 5 0.58 -10.68 11.18
N GLY A 6 0.72 -10.48 9.87
CA GLY A 6 1.59 -9.47 9.30
C GLY A 6 1.19 -8.06 9.70
N LYS A 7 2.14 -7.14 9.59
CA LYS A 7 1.97 -5.74 9.96
C LYS A 7 1.59 -4.90 8.74
N VAL A 8 0.51 -4.11 8.89
CA VAL A 8 0.05 -3.16 7.90
C VAL A 8 0.62 -1.77 8.21
N TYR A 9 1.23 -1.14 7.22
CA TYR A 9 1.71 0.23 7.27
C TYR A 9 0.92 1.10 6.30
N LEU A 10 0.31 2.18 6.79
CA LEU A 10 -0.25 3.23 5.94
C LEU A 10 0.87 4.22 5.62
N VAL A 11 1.15 4.41 4.34
CA VAL A 11 2.27 5.25 3.87
C VAL A 11 1.73 6.24 2.85
N GLY A 12 1.96 7.53 3.10
CA GLY A 12 1.73 8.59 2.10
C GLY A 12 2.87 8.60 1.08
N ALA A 13 2.52 8.64 -0.21
CA ALA A 13 3.47 8.68 -1.33
C ALA A 13 4.07 10.08 -1.54
N GLY A 14 3.55 11.10 -0.87
CA GLY A 14 3.86 12.50 -1.16
C GLY A 14 3.02 13.06 -2.32
N PRO A 15 3.28 14.30 -2.75
CA PRO A 15 2.44 15.04 -3.68
C PRO A 15 2.66 14.70 -5.16
N GLY A 16 3.54 13.73 -5.48
CA GLY A 16 3.76 13.26 -6.85
C GLY A 16 5.18 12.74 -7.06
N ALA A 17 6.19 13.61 -6.92
CA ALA A 17 7.57 13.25 -7.16
C ALA A 17 8.05 12.13 -6.19
N PRO A 18 8.68 11.05 -6.70
CA PRO A 18 9.01 9.87 -5.88
C PRO A 18 9.96 10.13 -4.71
N ASP A 19 10.81 11.15 -4.82
CA ASP A 19 11.78 11.56 -3.80
C ASP A 19 11.17 12.41 -2.67
N LEU A 20 9.90 12.80 -2.80
CA LEU A 20 9.15 13.51 -1.75
C LEU A 20 8.50 12.56 -0.73
N ILE A 21 8.60 11.24 -0.91
CA ILE A 21 8.25 10.28 0.15
C ILE A 21 9.21 10.43 1.33
N THR A 22 8.72 10.18 2.55
CA THR A 22 9.62 10.11 3.71
C THR A 22 10.62 8.95 3.58
N VAL A 23 11.81 9.13 4.15
CA VAL A 23 12.85 8.07 4.22
C VAL A 23 12.30 6.77 4.83
N ARG A 24 11.43 6.88 5.85
CA ARG A 24 10.79 5.71 6.48
C ARG A 24 9.80 5.03 5.52
N GLY A 25 9.02 5.80 4.77
CA GLY A 25 8.08 5.28 3.77
C GLY A 25 8.79 4.50 2.67
N MET A 26 9.87 5.06 2.10
CA MET A 26 10.69 4.38 1.10
C MET A 26 11.28 3.07 1.63
N ARG A 27 11.84 3.07 2.84
CA ARG A 27 12.36 1.84 3.47
C ARG A 27 11.29 0.77 3.65
N LEU A 28 10.08 1.16 4.02
CA LEU A 28 8.95 0.23 4.15
C LEU A 28 8.54 -0.35 2.80
N LEU A 29 8.52 0.45 1.72
CA LEU A 29 8.27 -0.05 0.38
C LEU A 29 9.33 -1.07 -0.05
N GLN A 30 10.62 -0.76 0.13
CA GLN A 30 11.73 -1.65 -0.21
C GLN A 30 11.67 -3.02 0.46
N HIS A 31 10.99 -3.15 1.61
CA HIS A 31 10.84 -4.40 2.35
C HIS A 31 9.41 -4.96 2.30
N ALA A 32 8.51 -4.35 1.51
CA ALA A 32 7.14 -4.81 1.42
C ALA A 32 7.07 -6.15 0.69
N ASP A 33 6.24 -7.06 1.21
CA ASP A 33 5.85 -8.29 0.52
C ASP A 33 4.72 -8.00 -0.48
N ILE A 34 3.84 -7.06 -0.13
CA ILE A 34 2.66 -6.66 -0.92
C ILE A 34 2.35 -5.18 -0.70
N VAL A 35 2.03 -4.48 -1.79
CA VAL A 35 1.69 -3.05 -1.81
C VAL A 35 0.29 -2.86 -2.40
N LEU A 36 -0.63 -2.37 -1.57
CA LEU A 36 -1.95 -1.92 -1.99
C LEU A 36 -1.87 -0.42 -2.29
N HIS A 37 -1.99 0.00 -3.55
CA HIS A 37 -1.77 1.40 -3.94
C HIS A 37 -3.00 2.07 -4.55
N ASP A 38 -3.14 3.37 -4.31
CA ASP A 38 -4.19 4.20 -4.93
C ASP A 38 -3.90 4.51 -6.40
N ALA A 39 -4.94 4.93 -7.12
CA ALA A 39 -4.82 5.35 -8.53
C ALA A 39 -4.04 6.66 -8.73
N LEU A 40 -3.88 7.47 -7.68
CA LEU A 40 -3.15 8.74 -7.71
C LEU A 40 -1.65 8.57 -7.40
N VAL A 41 -1.20 7.37 -7.04
CA VAL A 41 0.21 7.10 -6.79
C VAL A 41 0.95 7.04 -8.11
N ASP A 42 2.06 7.77 -8.20
CA ASP A 42 2.95 7.71 -9.36
C ASP A 42 3.51 6.28 -9.52
N PRO A 43 3.41 5.65 -10.72
CA PRO A 43 3.95 4.32 -10.97
C PRO A 43 5.43 4.16 -10.62
N ALA A 44 6.25 5.22 -10.71
CA ALA A 44 7.66 5.18 -10.33
C ALA A 44 7.87 4.83 -8.84
N MET A 45 6.87 5.05 -7.98
CA MET A 45 6.92 4.60 -6.58
C MET A 45 7.02 3.08 -6.44
N LEU A 46 6.49 2.35 -7.41
CA LEU A 46 6.51 0.88 -7.42
C LEU A 46 7.90 0.33 -7.82
N GLU A 47 8.74 1.16 -8.42
CA GLU A 47 10.14 0.82 -8.74
C GLU A 47 11.00 0.69 -7.47
N PHE A 48 10.56 1.25 -6.34
CA PHE A 48 11.22 1.03 -5.04
C PHE A 48 10.97 -0.36 -4.46
N CYS A 49 10.01 -1.11 -4.98
CA CYS A 49 9.59 -2.41 -4.45
C CYS A 49 9.23 -3.43 -5.54
N PRO A 50 10.13 -3.70 -6.50
CA PRO A 50 9.86 -4.61 -7.62
C PRO A 50 9.62 -6.06 -7.16
N GLN A 51 10.09 -6.43 -5.97
CA GLN A 51 9.87 -7.75 -5.38
C GLN A 51 8.46 -7.94 -4.80
N ALA A 52 7.73 -6.85 -4.55
CA ALA A 52 6.43 -6.89 -3.88
C ALA A 52 5.30 -7.22 -4.86
N GLU A 53 4.25 -7.89 -4.37
CA GLU A 53 2.99 -8.00 -5.12
C GLU A 53 2.29 -6.62 -5.15
N HIS A 54 1.93 -6.12 -6.33
CA HIS A 54 1.28 -4.80 -6.46
C HIS A 54 -0.22 -4.97 -6.72
N ILE A 55 -1.04 -4.40 -5.83
CA ILE A 55 -2.50 -4.46 -5.92
C ILE A 55 -3.07 -3.04 -6.05
N PRO A 56 -3.60 -2.65 -7.22
CA PRO A 56 -4.29 -1.39 -7.37
C PRO A 56 -5.62 -1.43 -6.61
N VAL A 57 -5.78 -0.55 -5.63
CA VAL A 57 -7.02 -0.43 -4.82
C VAL A 57 -7.49 1.02 -4.78
N GLY A 58 -7.95 1.51 -5.93
CA GLY A 58 -8.60 2.81 -6.08
C GLY A 58 -9.67 2.75 -7.16
N LYS A 59 -10.68 3.63 -7.10
CA LYS A 59 -11.70 3.75 -8.15
C LYS A 59 -11.61 5.10 -8.85
N ARG A 60 -11.71 5.05 -10.19
CA ARG A 60 -12.25 6.15 -11.01
C ARG A 60 -13.75 6.28 -10.64
N CYS A 61 -14.12 7.30 -9.88
CA CYS A 61 -15.50 7.78 -9.62
C CYS A 61 -16.44 6.95 -8.69
N GLY A 62 -16.89 7.58 -7.59
CA GLY A 62 -18.34 7.71 -7.32
C GLY A 62 -18.94 7.19 -5.99
N LYS A 63 -18.42 6.14 -5.34
CA LYS A 63 -19.01 5.59 -4.09
C LYS A 63 -17.94 5.24 -3.04
N HIS A 64 -17.64 6.20 -2.15
CA HIS A 64 -16.55 6.14 -1.16
C HIS A 64 -16.68 5.00 -0.12
N SER A 65 -17.86 4.79 0.49
CA SER A 65 -17.99 3.91 1.65
C SER A 65 -17.86 2.41 1.34
N ALA A 66 -18.47 1.93 0.25
CA ALA A 66 -18.37 0.53 -0.18
C ALA A 66 -16.96 0.16 -0.68
N ALA A 67 -16.24 1.13 -1.27
CA ALA A 67 -14.86 0.93 -1.70
C ALA A 67 -13.91 0.76 -0.51
N GLN A 68 -14.12 1.53 0.57
CA GLN A 68 -13.26 1.47 1.74
C GLN A 68 -13.34 0.13 2.48
N HIS A 69 -14.55 -0.44 2.63
CA HIS A 69 -14.71 -1.76 3.25
C HIS A 69 -13.99 -2.86 2.48
N PHE A 70 -14.01 -2.78 1.14
CA PHE A 70 -13.27 -3.72 0.29
C PHE A 70 -11.75 -3.61 0.50
N ILE A 71 -11.22 -2.38 0.52
CA ILE A 71 -9.78 -2.13 0.80
C ILE A 71 -9.40 -2.70 2.17
N ASN A 72 -10.20 -2.42 3.20
CA ASN A 72 -9.95 -2.91 4.55
C ASN A 72 -9.94 -4.44 4.61
N LYS A 73 -10.88 -5.10 3.93
CA LYS A 73 -10.91 -6.57 3.83
C LYS A 73 -9.65 -7.10 3.16
N ARG A 74 -9.20 -6.48 2.06
CA ARG A 74 -7.97 -6.88 1.36
C ARG A 74 -6.73 -6.73 2.24
N LEU A 75 -6.64 -5.67 3.04
CA LEU A 75 -5.54 -5.49 4.00
C LEU A 75 -5.53 -6.60 5.06
N ILE A 76 -6.70 -6.94 5.61
CA ILE A 76 -6.83 -8.03 6.60
C ILE A 76 -6.45 -9.39 5.98
N ASP A 77 -6.88 -9.65 4.75
CA ASP A 77 -6.56 -10.91 4.06
C ASP A 77 -5.08 -10.99 3.68
N ALA A 78 -4.44 -9.86 3.33
CA ALA A 78 -3.00 -9.79 3.12
C ALA A 78 -2.20 -10.03 4.41
N ALA A 79 -2.65 -9.47 5.54
CA ALA A 79 -2.03 -9.68 6.85
C ALA A 79 -2.06 -11.14 7.34
N LYS A 80 -2.92 -11.99 6.76
CA LYS A 80 -2.92 -13.44 7.02
C LYS A 80 -1.84 -14.21 6.27
N LYS A 81 -1.26 -13.63 5.22
CA LYS A 81 -0.40 -14.31 4.24
C LYS A 81 1.02 -13.73 4.17
N HIS A 82 1.16 -12.44 4.42
CA HIS A 82 2.40 -11.69 4.27
C HIS A 82 2.84 -11.14 5.62
N GLN A 83 4.12 -10.79 5.78
CA GLN A 83 4.67 -10.22 7.01
C GLN A 83 4.64 -8.69 6.98
N ILE A 84 4.95 -8.07 5.84
CA ILE A 84 4.98 -6.61 5.66
C ILE A 84 4.04 -6.21 4.53
N ILE A 85 2.97 -5.51 4.90
CA ILE A 85 1.93 -5.03 4.00
C ILE A 85 1.98 -3.51 3.99
N VAL A 86 2.14 -2.91 2.81
CA VAL A 86 2.10 -1.44 2.66
C VAL A 86 0.83 -1.02 1.95
N ARG A 87 0.10 -0.08 2.55
CA ARG A 87 -0.99 0.65 1.91
C ARG A 87 -0.44 2.00 1.47
N LEU A 88 -0.06 2.11 0.20
CA LEU A 88 0.50 3.32 -0.38
C LEU A 88 -0.64 4.23 -0.87
N LYS A 89 -0.77 5.40 -0.26
CA LYS A 89 -1.81 6.40 -0.55
C LYS A 89 -1.18 7.58 -1.29
N GLY A 90 -1.90 8.17 -2.25
CA GLY A 90 -1.46 9.43 -2.86
C GLY A 90 -1.58 10.57 -1.84
N GLY A 91 -0.52 11.38 -1.67
CA GLY A 91 -0.51 12.50 -0.71
C GLY A 91 -0.69 12.08 0.76
N ASP A 92 -1.10 13.08 1.56
CA ASP A 92 -1.71 12.93 2.89
C ASP A 92 -3.09 13.60 2.87
#